data_AF-A0A947NRX2-F1
#
_entry.id   AF-A0A947NRX2-F1
#
_cell.length_a   1.000
_cell.length_b   1.000
_cell.length_c   1.000
_cell.angle_alpha   90.00
_cell.angle_beta   90.00
_cell.angle_gamma   90.00
#
_symmetry.space_group_name_H-M   'P 1'
#
loop_
_entity.id
_entity.type
_entity.pdbx_description
1 polymer ?
#
loop_
_entity_poly.entity_id
_entity_poly.type
_entity_poly.pdbx_seq_one_letter_code
_entity_poly.pdbx_strand_id
1 'polypeptide(L)'
;MHKLQKKEVLRRLSIISGHLKRVTKMVEDDQYCIDTLNQSLAVQRALQKVDSLILDNHLHSCVSDALKGQGKKSDQAISELLSLYERSAR
;
A
#
# COMPACT_ATOMS: atom_id res chain seq x y z
N MET A 1 4.48 6.13 -12.14
CA MET A 1 3.75 6.76 -11.03
C MET A 1 3.69 8.26 -11.25
N HIS A 2 2.49 8.83 -11.39
CA HIS A 2 2.32 10.27 -11.62
C HIS A 2 2.87 11.11 -10.44
N LYS A 3 3.41 12.30 -10.74
CA LYS A 3 4.14 13.15 -9.77
C LYS A 3 3.29 13.56 -8.56
N LEU A 4 2.00 13.84 -8.76
CA LEU A 4 1.06 14.21 -7.69
C LEU A 4 0.74 13.03 -6.77
N GLN A 5 0.51 11.83 -7.33
CA GLN A 5 0.26 10.61 -6.56
C GLN A 5 1.52 10.16 -5.80
N LYS A 6 2.72 10.38 -6.35
CA LYS A 6 3.97 10.15 -5.63
C LYS A 6 4.09 10.97 -4.34
N LYS A 7 3.78 12.27 -4.41
CA LYS A 7 3.83 13.14 -3.22
C LYS A 7 2.84 12.68 -2.14
N GLU A 8 1.63 12.30 -2.53
CA GLU A 8 0.61 11.84 -1.59
C GLU A 8 0.96 10.49 -0.96
N VAL A 9 1.46 9.53 -1.74
CA VAL A 9 1.95 8.24 -1.22
C VAL A 9 3.06 8.45 -0.19
N LEU A 10 4.07 9.27 -0.53
CA LEU A 10 5.18 9.56 0.39
C LEU A 10 4.70 10.23 1.69
N ARG A 11 3.75 11.17 1.58
CA ARG A 11 3.15 11.84 2.76
C ARG A 11 2.46 10.82 3.68
N ARG A 12 1.67 9.92 3.11
CA ARG A 12 0.97 8.86 3.89
C ARG A 12 1.95 7.89 4.54
N LEU A 13 2.97 7.46 3.81
CA LEU A 13 4.02 6.58 4.35
C LEU A 13 4.77 7.24 5.51
N SER A 14 5.05 8.54 5.44
CA SER A 14 5.68 9.28 6.55
C SER A 14 4.81 9.26 7.82
N ILE A 15 3.49 9.45 7.68
CA ILE A 15 2.53 9.37 8.78
C ILE A 15 2.48 7.95 9.36
N ILE A 16 2.37 6.93 8.50
CA ILE A 16 2.35 5.52 8.90
C ILE A 16 3.61 5.15 9.67
N SER A 17 4.79 5.60 9.24
CA SER A 17 6.05 5.38 9.95
C SER A 17 6.04 5.95 11.37
N GLY A 18 5.45 7.14 11.56
CA GLY A 18 5.25 7.71 12.90
C GLY A 18 4.35 6.85 13.79
N HIS A 19 3.25 6.34 13.24
CA HIS A 19 2.36 5.43 13.97
C HIS A 19 3.02 4.09 14.30
N LEU A 20 3.83 3.53 13.38
CA LEU A 20 4.57 2.30 13.63
C LEU A 20 5.60 2.49 14.75
N LYS A 21 6.35 3.61 14.74
CA LYS A 21 7.26 3.95 15.85
C LYS A 21 6.53 4.06 17.19
N ARG A 22 5.29 4.58 17.18
CA ARG A 22 4.44 4.61 18.37
C ARG A 22 4.10 3.19 18.85
N VAL A 23 3.71 2.28 17.96
CA VAL A 23 3.46 0.87 18.33
C VAL A 23 4.70 0.25 18.97
N THR A 24 5.88 0.44 18.39
CA THR A 24 7.15 -0.04 18.96
C THR A 24 7.33 0.47 20.39
N LYS A 25 7.17 1.78 20.59
CA LYS A 25 7.28 2.37 21.93
C LYS A 25 6.23 1.86 22.91
N MET A 26 4.99 1.64 22.46
CA MET A 26 3.94 1.06 23.31
C MET A 26 4.30 -0.35 23.79
N VAL A 27 5.00 -1.14 22.98
CA VAL A 27 5.51 -2.45 23.37
C VAL A 27 6.69 -2.32 24.34
N GLU A 28 7.65 -1.42 24.05
CA GLU A 28 8.80 -1.15 24.93
C GLU A 28 8.38 -0.65 26.32
N ASP A 29 7.31 0.14 26.38
CA ASP A 29 6.76 0.72 27.61
C ASP A 29 5.73 -0.19 28.32
N ASP A 30 5.58 -1.45 27.90
CA ASP A 30 4.59 -2.43 28.43
C ASP A 30 3.15 -1.87 28.51
N GLN A 31 2.73 -1.09 27.51
CA GLN A 31 1.38 -0.52 27.47
C GLN A 31 0.30 -1.58 27.28
N TYR A 32 -0.92 -1.24 27.71
CA TYR A 32 -2.07 -2.14 27.67
C TYR A 32 -2.27 -2.76 26.29
N CYS A 33 -2.32 -4.09 26.24
CA CYS A 33 -2.27 -4.85 25.00
C CYS A 33 -3.37 -4.47 24.00
N ILE A 34 -4.59 -4.16 24.48
CA ILE A 34 -5.71 -3.77 23.60
C ILE A 34 -5.43 -2.43 22.90
N ASP A 35 -4.79 -1.48 23.57
CA ASP A 35 -4.46 -0.18 22.97
C ASP A 35 -3.35 -0.33 21.93
N THR A 36 -2.34 -1.15 22.23
CA THR A 36 -1.27 -1.49 21.28
C THR A 36 -1.83 -2.20 20.05
N LEU A 37 -2.76 -3.13 20.23
CA LEU A 37 -3.46 -3.82 19.14
C LEU A 37 -4.30 -2.86 18.30
N ASN A 38 -5.05 -1.96 18.93
CA ASN A 38 -5.83 -0.93 18.23
C ASN A 38 -4.93 -0.02 17.39
N GLN A 39 -3.80 0.40 17.93
CA GLN A 39 -2.82 1.22 17.22
C GLN A 39 -2.18 0.45 16.04
N SER A 40 -1.85 -0.83 16.23
CA SER A 40 -1.33 -1.71 15.18
C SER A 40 -2.33 -1.91 14.05
N LEU A 41 -3.61 -2.17 14.37
CA LEU A 41 -4.68 -2.28 13.39
C LEU A 41 -4.87 -0.98 12.59
N ALA A 42 -4.68 0.18 13.22
CA ALA A 42 -4.72 1.47 12.52
C ALA A 42 -3.58 1.60 11.50
N VAL A 43 -2.36 1.14 11.84
CA VAL A 43 -1.21 1.08 10.91
C VAL A 43 -1.53 0.19 9.71
N GLN A 44 -2.07 -1.01 9.95
CA GLN A 44 -2.43 -1.95 8.88
C GLN A 44 -3.45 -1.34 7.91
N ARG A 45 -4.54 -0.74 8.42
CA ARG A 45 -5.56 -0.09 7.58
C ARG A 45 -5.00 1.09 6.78
N ALA A 46 -4.11 1.87 7.38
CA ALA A 46 -3.47 2.97 6.68
C ALA A 46 -2.57 2.48 5.54
N LEU A 47 -1.85 1.38 5.74
CA LEU A 47 -1.03 0.75 4.71
C LEU A 47 -1.89 0.21 3.55
N GLN A 48 -2.99 -0.51 3.85
CA GLN A 48 -3.95 -0.97 2.83
C GLN A 48 -4.47 0.17 1.95
N LYS A 49 -4.67 1.37 2.53
CA LYS A 49 -5.08 2.55 1.76
C LYS A 49 -3.96 3.07 0.85
N VAL A 50 -2.70 2.99 1.26
CA VAL A 50 -1.55 3.32 0.41
C VAL A 50 -1.43 2.33 -0.74
N ASP A 51 -1.56 1.03 -0.46
CA ASP A 51 -1.50 -0.01 -1.48
C ASP A 51 -2.58 0.20 -2.55
N SER A 52 -3.80 0.52 -2.12
CA SER A 52 -4.91 0.87 -3.03
C SER A 52 -4.59 2.06 -3.95
N LEU A 53 -3.90 3.08 -3.44
CA LEU A 53 -3.50 4.25 -4.24
C LEU A 53 -2.39 3.93 -5.24
N ILE A 54 -1.43 3.09 -4.84
CA ILE A 54 -0.36 2.63 -5.73
C ILE A 54 -0.94 1.78 -6.85
N LEU A 55 -1.87 0.88 -6.50
CA LEU A 55 -2.58 0.03 -7.44
C LEU A 55 -3.40 0.85 -8.45
N ASP A 56 -4.21 1.78 -7.96
CA ASP A 56 -5.00 2.68 -8.79
C ASP A 56 -4.11 3.43 -9.80
N ASN A 57 -2.97 3.97 -9.36
CA ASN A 57 -2.01 4.57 -10.28
C ASN A 57 -1.51 3.56 -11.31
N HIS A 58 -1.13 2.35 -10.90
CA HIS A 58 -0.55 1.34 -11.79
C HIS A 58 -1.54 0.96 -12.91
N LEU A 59 -2.81 0.75 -12.56
CA LEU A 59 -3.88 0.47 -13.51
C LEU A 59 -4.10 1.64 -14.48
N HIS A 60 -4.16 2.86 -13.98
CA HIS A 60 -4.43 4.04 -14.82
C HIS A 60 -3.24 4.49 -15.69
N SER A 61 -1.99 4.17 -15.32
CA SER A 61 -0.82 4.48 -16.15
C SER A 61 -0.35 3.29 -16.97
N CYS A 62 0.04 2.19 -16.33
CA CYS A 62 0.75 1.10 -16.99
C CYS A 62 -0.19 0.23 -17.82
N VAL A 63 -1.40 -0.03 -17.32
CA VAL A 63 -2.39 -0.84 -18.05
C VAL A 63 -3.11 0.00 -19.11
N SER A 64 -3.49 1.25 -18.83
CA SER A 64 -4.13 2.13 -19.83
C SER A 64 -3.24 2.39 -21.05
N ASP A 65 -1.93 2.59 -20.84
CA ASP A 65 -0.97 2.77 -21.94
C ASP A 65 -0.71 1.45 -22.69
N ALA A 66 -0.70 0.31 -21.99
CA ALA A 66 -0.54 -1.01 -22.60
C ALA A 66 -1.77 -1.46 -23.41
N LEU A 67 -2.98 -1.05 -23.03
CA LEU A 67 -4.19 -1.30 -23.83
C LEU A 67 -4.21 -0.48 -25.13
N LYS A 68 -3.48 0.64 -25.19
CA LYS A 68 -3.32 1.48 -26.39
C LYS A 68 -2.19 1.02 -27.32
N GLY A 69 -1.35 0.05 -26.93
CA GLY A 69 -0.22 -0.42 -27.74
C GLY A 69 0.05 -1.93 -27.62
N GLN A 70 0.06 -2.63 -28.77
CA GLN A 70 0.40 -4.06 -28.98
C GLN A 70 0.45 -4.96 -27.72
N GLY A 71 -0.73 -5.34 -27.21
CA GLY A 71 -1.09 -6.61 -26.53
C GLY A 71 -0.21 -7.16 -25.40
N LYS A 72 1.07 -7.49 -25.67
CA LYS A 72 1.93 -8.30 -24.77
C LYS A 72 2.27 -7.63 -23.43
N LYS A 73 2.33 -6.29 -23.37
CA LYS A 73 2.63 -5.57 -22.11
C LYS A 73 1.44 -5.53 -21.14
N SER A 74 0.21 -5.66 -21.66
CA SER A 74 -1.01 -5.63 -20.84
C SER A 74 -1.15 -6.93 -20.03
N ASP A 75 -0.96 -8.08 -20.69
CA ASP A 75 -1.10 -9.39 -20.03
C ASP A 75 -0.08 -9.59 -18.90
N GLN A 76 1.15 -9.08 -19.08
CA GLN A 76 2.17 -9.14 -18.05
C GLN A 76 1.81 -8.29 -16.82
N ALA A 77 1.34 -7.05 -17.02
CA ALA A 77 0.92 -6.18 -15.92
C ALA A 77 -0.29 -6.76 -15.15
N ILE A 78 -1.24 -7.36 -15.86
CA ILE A 78 -2.40 -8.05 -15.26
C ILE A 78 -1.96 -9.28 -14.48
N SER A 79 -1.06 -10.10 -15.03
CA SER A 79 -0.53 -11.29 -14.35
C SER A 79 0.25 -10.95 -13.09
N GLU A 80 1.04 -9.87 -13.10
CA GLU A 80 1.76 -9.39 -11.92
C GLU A 80 0.78 -8.98 -10.82
N LEU A 81 -0.30 -8.27 -11.18
CA LEU A 81 -1.38 -7.89 -10.26
C LEU A 81 -2.06 -9.10 -9.60
N LEU A 82 -2.43 -10.10 -10.41
CA LEU A 82 -3.07 -11.33 -9.94
C LEU A 82 -2.18 -12.09 -8.95
N SER A 83 -0.89 -12.22 -9.28
CA SER A 83 0.07 -12.90 -8.40
C SER A 83 0.26 -12.20 -7.04
N LEU A 84 0.16 -10.86 -7.02
CA LEU A 84 0.27 -10.07 -5.80
C LEU A 84 -0.97 -10.25 -4.91
N TYR A 85 -2.16 -10.30 -5.50
CA TYR A 85 -3.41 -10.56 -4.77
C TYR A 85 -3.50 -11.99 -4.23
N GLU A 86 -3.06 -12.99 -4.98
CA GLU A 86 -2.98 -14.40 -4.51
C GLU A 86 -2.02 -14.59 -3.31
N ARG A 87 -1.01 -13.73 -3.18
CA ARG A 87 -0.10 -13.74 -2.02
C ARG A 87 -0.70 -13.01 -0.82
N SER A 88 -1.54 -11.99 -1.05
CA SER A 88 -2.18 -11.22 0.02
C SER A 88 -3.38 -11.92 0.66
N ALA A 89 -3.98 -12.90 -0.04
CA ALA A 89 -5.12 -13.68 0.43
C ALA A 89 -4.74 -14.94 1.24
N ARG A 90 -3.45 -15.12 1.54
CA ARG A 90 -2.94 -16.23 2.35
C ARG A 90 -2.66 -15.81 3.79
#